data_AF-A0A0C3P9K5-F1
#
_entry.id   AF-A0A0C3P9K5-F1
#
_cell.length_a   1.000
_cell.length_b   1.000
_cell.length_c   1.000
_cell.angle_alpha   90.00
_cell.angle_beta   90.00
_cell.angle_gamma   90.00
#
_symmetry.space_group_name_H-M   'P 1'
#
loop_
_entity.id
_entity.type
_entity.pdbx_description
1 polymer ?
#
loop_
_entity_poly.entity_id
_entity_poly.type
_entity_poly.pdbx_seq_one_letter_code
_entity_poly.pdbx_strand_id
1 'polypeptide(L)'
;MNPINILKKGLQTLRDQTHDRRVRLEAQLKENRPISEVDEEWLDHTGNLVDDECVVEKLDNASDYEAVLEKLDQQEMSIVQKLTELAGGQTVASKKRKRMALKFSVPTKTSADHGGSCMQQKEPQKKSNATLEQRIEILNWYHANGKHQSQTAKHFDKIYPFLHLKQPKISEWLKHENLWRAEYQGNAGVAHSLKRVRQTQHPEVTEMLDLWVSKAMADKLLLTGEVIRQKWKAFADLAGVPEDERLSLSEGWLSRYKVWNGLKQMKRHGEAASVASATVDKERLRIQRLIKSRGYKPCDIFNTDESALFYA
;
A
#
# COMPACT_ATOMS: atom_id res chain seq x y z
N MET A 1 26.08 27.81 -19.98
CA MET A 1 24.69 28.15 -20.30
C MET A 1 23.90 28.10 -19.01
N ASN A 2 23.03 29.07 -18.73
CA ASN A 2 22.23 29.05 -17.51
C ASN A 2 21.18 27.92 -17.62
N PRO A 3 21.21 26.89 -16.76
CA PRO A 3 20.34 25.71 -16.87
C PRO A 3 18.85 26.07 -16.84
N ILE A 4 18.48 27.14 -16.13
CA ILE A 4 17.12 27.67 -16.09
C ILE A 4 16.63 28.16 -17.46
N ASN A 5 17.52 28.74 -18.28
CA ASN A 5 17.15 29.20 -19.63
C ASN A 5 16.82 28.03 -20.57
N ILE A 6 17.42 26.86 -20.34
CA ILE A 6 17.10 25.63 -21.08
C ILE A 6 15.70 25.16 -20.72
N LEU A 7 15.36 25.16 -19.42
CA LEU A 7 14.03 24.80 -18.94
C LEU A 7 12.94 25.76 -19.43
N LYS A 8 13.19 27.07 -19.37
CA LYS A 8 12.29 28.10 -19.93
C LYS A 8 12.05 27.90 -21.42
N LYS A 9 13.07 27.52 -22.18
CA LYS A 9 12.94 27.20 -23.61
C LYS A 9 12.10 25.94 -23.84
N GLY A 10 12.31 24.88 -23.06
CA GLY A 10 11.49 23.66 -23.13
C GLY A 10 10.02 23.90 -22.78
N LEU A 11 9.77 24.76 -21.79
CA LEU A 11 8.43 25.17 -21.38
C LEU A 11 7.72 25.96 -22.50
N GLN A 12 8.44 26.86 -23.17
CA GLN A 12 7.89 27.59 -24.31
C GLN A 12 7.50 26.65 -25.46
N THR A 13 8.33 25.65 -25.77
CA THR A 13 8.01 24.64 -26.77
C THR A 13 6.71 23.88 -26.44
N LEU A 14 6.46 23.54 -25.16
CA LEU A 14 5.21 22.91 -24.74
C LEU A 14 4.00 23.84 -24.87
N ARG A 15 4.16 25.12 -24.52
CA ARG A 15 3.11 26.11 -24.72
C ARG A 15 2.75 26.24 -26.20
N ASP A 16 3.74 26.29 -27.08
CA ASP A 16 3.52 26.37 -28.53
C ASP A 16 2.81 25.11 -29.06
N GLN A 17 3.20 23.91 -28.59
CA GLN A 17 2.56 22.64 -28.98
C GLN A 17 1.09 22.52 -28.53
N THR A 18 0.74 23.17 -27.42
CA THR A 18 -0.60 23.08 -26.83
C THR A 18 -1.49 24.28 -27.20
N HIS A 19 -0.91 25.33 -27.79
CA HIS A 19 -1.58 26.60 -28.08
C HIS A 19 -2.78 26.46 -29.00
N ASP A 20 -2.60 25.86 -30.18
CA ASP A 20 -3.65 25.74 -31.19
C ASP A 20 -4.86 24.95 -30.67
N ARG A 21 -4.61 23.88 -29.89
CA ARG A 21 -5.66 23.06 -29.30
C ARG A 21 -6.40 23.79 -28.18
N ARG A 22 -5.69 24.53 -27.32
CA ARG A 22 -6.32 25.39 -26.28
C ARG A 22 -7.18 26.49 -26.91
N VAL A 23 -6.68 27.20 -27.92
CA VAL A 23 -7.43 28.26 -28.62
C VAL A 23 -8.71 27.72 -29.24
N ARG A 24 -8.66 26.53 -29.87
CA ARG A 24 -9.84 25.85 -30.39
C ARG A 24 -10.86 25.52 -29.29
N LEU A 25 -10.41 24.97 -28.17
CA LEU A 25 -11.29 24.60 -27.05
C LEU A 25 -11.91 25.84 -26.37
N GLU A 26 -11.14 26.91 -26.21
CA GLU A 26 -11.65 28.19 -25.70
C GLU A 26 -12.72 28.80 -26.62
N ALA A 27 -12.57 28.66 -27.95
CA ALA A 27 -13.60 29.09 -28.90
C ALA A 27 -14.87 28.23 -28.81
N GLN A 28 -14.73 26.92 -28.64
CA GLN A 28 -15.87 26.00 -28.45
C GLN A 28 -16.62 26.26 -27.15
N LEU A 29 -15.90 26.57 -26.07
CA LEU A 29 -16.48 26.97 -24.78
C LEU A 29 -17.23 28.30 -24.88
N LYS A 30 -16.69 29.29 -25.62
CA LYS A 30 -17.39 30.56 -25.90
C LYS A 30 -18.67 30.37 -26.71
N GLU A 31 -18.73 29.33 -27.54
CA GLU A 31 -19.93 28.93 -28.29
C GLU A 31 -20.90 28.03 -27.50
N ASN A 32 -20.63 27.75 -26.22
CA ASN A 32 -21.39 26.81 -25.38
C ASN A 32 -21.55 25.40 -25.98
N ARG A 33 -20.57 24.95 -26.77
CA ARG A 33 -20.56 23.58 -27.28
C ARG A 33 -19.99 22.63 -26.21
N PRO A 34 -20.51 21.40 -26.09
CA PRO A 34 -19.92 20.41 -25.21
C PRO A 34 -18.51 20.06 -25.69
N ILE A 35 -17.60 19.89 -24.73
CA ILE A 35 -16.25 19.41 -24.99
C ILE A 35 -16.33 17.88 -25.20
N SER A 36 -15.42 17.34 -25.99
CA SER A 36 -15.29 15.89 -26.16
C SER A 36 -14.57 15.29 -24.95
N GLU A 37 -14.93 14.07 -24.55
CA GLU A 37 -14.21 13.28 -23.53
C GLU A 37 -12.69 13.20 -23.81
N VAL A 38 -12.30 13.14 -25.08
CA VAL A 38 -10.89 13.12 -25.51
C VAL A 38 -10.17 14.47 -25.31
N ASP A 39 -10.92 15.57 -25.34
CA ASP A 39 -10.40 16.91 -25.10
C ASP A 39 -10.36 17.23 -23.59
N GLU A 40 -11.30 16.70 -22.81
CA GLU A 40 -11.29 16.74 -21.33
C GLU A 40 -10.11 15.96 -20.76
N GLU A 41 -9.91 14.70 -21.16
CA GLU A 41 -8.75 13.90 -20.74
C GLU A 41 -7.42 14.57 -21.12
N TRP A 42 -7.41 15.28 -22.25
CA TRP A 42 -6.23 16.03 -22.66
C TRP A 42 -5.98 17.25 -21.77
N LEU A 43 -7.03 17.99 -21.38
CA LEU A 43 -6.94 19.14 -20.48
C LEU A 43 -6.47 18.75 -19.06
N ASP A 44 -6.90 17.59 -18.56
CA ASP A 44 -6.55 17.10 -17.22
C ASP A 44 -5.13 16.55 -17.11
N HIS A 45 -4.54 16.15 -18.24
CA HIS A 45 -3.24 15.49 -18.28
C HIS A 45 -2.24 16.29 -19.11
N THR A 46 -2.07 15.94 -20.38
CA THR A 46 -0.97 16.43 -21.22
C THR A 46 -1.06 17.91 -21.57
N GLY A 47 -2.28 18.46 -21.57
CA GLY A 47 -2.57 19.85 -21.82
C GLY A 47 -2.41 20.72 -20.57
N ASN A 48 -2.33 20.15 -19.36
CA ASN A 48 -2.12 20.89 -18.12
C ASN A 48 -0.63 21.17 -17.90
N LEU A 49 -0.21 22.42 -18.08
CA LEU A 49 1.18 22.85 -17.93
C LEU A 49 1.47 23.51 -16.56
N VAL A 50 0.50 23.54 -15.65
CA VAL A 50 0.62 24.24 -14.37
C VAL A 50 1.78 23.69 -13.53
N ASP A 51 1.96 22.37 -13.53
CA ASP A 51 3.06 21.73 -12.80
C ASP A 51 4.42 22.02 -13.48
N ASP A 52 4.49 22.01 -14.81
CA ASP A 52 5.69 22.37 -15.57
C ASP A 52 6.10 23.84 -15.29
N GLU A 53 5.13 24.77 -15.22
CA GLU A 53 5.36 26.19 -14.92
C GLU A 53 5.82 26.41 -13.47
N CYS A 54 5.15 25.76 -12.51
CA CYS A 54 5.46 25.85 -11.09
C CYS A 54 6.88 25.38 -10.78
N VAL A 55 7.34 24.29 -11.41
CA VAL A 55 8.71 23.78 -11.23
C VAL A 55 9.75 24.75 -11.82
N VAL A 56 9.48 25.34 -12.99
CA VAL A 56 10.39 26.33 -13.58
C VAL A 56 10.46 27.60 -12.74
N GLU A 57 9.34 28.08 -12.21
CA GLU A 57 9.28 29.27 -11.35
C GLU A 57 9.98 29.04 -10.00
N LYS A 58 9.81 27.86 -9.38
CA LYS A 58 10.55 27.47 -8.18
C LYS A 58 12.07 27.50 -8.40
N LEU A 59 12.53 27.02 -9.55
CA LEU A 59 13.95 26.98 -9.91
C LEU A 59 14.51 28.36 -10.33
N ASP A 60 13.68 29.24 -10.90
CA ASP A 60 14.06 30.60 -11.30
C ASP A 60 14.19 31.55 -10.09
N ASN A 61 13.34 31.37 -9.08
CA ASN A 61 13.37 32.15 -7.84
C ASN A 61 14.44 31.67 -6.83
N ALA A 62 15.08 30.52 -7.10
CA ALA A 62 16.10 29.96 -6.22
C ALA A 62 17.44 30.71 -6.36
N SER A 63 18.03 31.09 -5.23
CA SER A 63 19.39 31.65 -5.20
C SER A 63 20.47 30.60 -5.45
N ASP A 64 20.17 29.32 -5.19
CA ASP A 64 21.04 28.17 -5.42
C ASP A 64 20.26 27.08 -6.17
N TYR A 65 20.52 26.96 -7.46
CA TYR A 65 19.85 26.04 -8.37
C TYR A 65 20.11 24.57 -8.03
N GLU A 66 21.34 24.23 -7.64
CA GLU A 66 21.74 22.84 -7.35
C GLU A 66 21.13 22.36 -6.02
N ALA A 67 21.10 23.22 -5.00
CA ALA A 67 20.52 22.89 -3.71
C ALA A 67 18.98 22.71 -3.75
N VAL A 68 18.30 23.34 -4.71
CA VAL A 68 16.86 23.16 -4.94
C VAL A 68 16.60 21.91 -5.79
N LEU A 69 17.42 21.63 -6.81
CA LEU A 69 17.34 20.40 -7.59
C LEU A 69 17.44 19.14 -6.73
N GLU A 70 18.34 19.11 -5.74
CA GLU A 70 18.48 17.95 -4.83
C GLU A 70 17.26 17.74 -3.91
N LYS A 71 16.43 18.76 -3.73
CA LYS A 71 15.23 18.74 -2.88
C LYS A 71 13.94 18.49 -3.65
N LEU A 72 13.98 18.48 -4.98
CA LEU A 72 12.82 18.20 -5.82
C LEU A 72 12.35 16.75 -5.66
N ASP A 73 11.03 16.55 -5.74
CA ASP A 73 10.46 15.21 -5.70
C ASP A 73 10.67 14.44 -7.02
N GLN A 74 10.26 13.17 -7.05
CA GLN A 74 10.41 12.33 -8.23
C GLN A 74 9.60 12.80 -9.46
N GLN A 75 8.45 13.44 -9.26
CA GLN A 75 7.59 13.99 -10.31
C GLN A 75 8.18 15.31 -10.83
N GLU A 76 8.58 16.23 -9.96
CA GLU A 76 9.24 17.48 -10.30
C GLU A 76 10.55 17.23 -11.07
N MET A 77 11.33 16.24 -10.65
CA MET A 77 12.54 15.80 -11.38
C MET A 77 12.22 15.26 -12.78
N SER A 78 11.10 14.55 -12.96
CA SER A 78 10.68 14.06 -14.26
C SER A 78 10.26 15.19 -15.21
N ILE A 79 9.67 16.26 -14.68
CA ILE A 79 9.32 17.48 -15.39
C ILE A 79 10.60 18.20 -15.85
N VAL A 80 11.58 18.38 -14.97
CA VAL A 80 12.88 18.99 -15.31
C VAL A 80 13.57 18.21 -16.45
N GLN A 81 13.56 16.88 -16.40
CA GLN A 81 14.12 16.04 -17.46
C GLN A 81 13.37 16.21 -18.79
N LYS A 82 12.03 16.13 -18.77
CA LYS A 82 11.17 16.33 -19.94
C LYS A 82 11.41 17.71 -20.60
N LEU A 83 11.45 18.78 -19.81
CA LEU A 83 11.70 20.14 -20.31
C LEU A 83 13.12 20.30 -20.88
N THR A 84 14.12 19.66 -20.27
CA THR A 84 15.51 19.67 -20.76
C THR A 84 15.65 18.93 -22.10
N GLU A 85 14.97 17.79 -22.24
CA GLU A 85 14.93 17.01 -23.49
C GLU A 85 14.26 17.78 -24.62
N LEU A 86 13.13 18.45 -24.34
CA LEU A 86 12.41 19.28 -25.32
C LEU A 86 13.18 20.52 -25.77
N ALA A 87 14.08 21.03 -24.94
CA ALA A 87 14.95 22.16 -25.26
C ALA A 87 16.19 21.78 -26.09
N GLY A 88 16.46 20.47 -26.27
CA GLY A 88 17.58 19.94 -27.05
C GLY A 88 18.91 19.80 -26.30
N GLY A 89 18.90 19.75 -24.96
CA GLY A 89 20.12 19.57 -24.16
C GLY A 89 20.63 18.13 -24.15
N GLN A 90 21.92 17.90 -24.42
CA GLN A 90 22.56 16.58 -24.27
C GLN A 90 22.56 16.14 -22.79
N THR A 91 22.03 14.94 -22.54
CA THR A 91 22.01 14.30 -21.21
C THR A 91 23.43 13.93 -20.75
N VAL A 92 23.86 14.38 -19.56
CA VAL A 92 25.01 13.78 -18.88
C VAL A 92 24.57 12.45 -18.27
N ALA A 93 25.23 11.38 -18.69
CA ALA A 93 24.87 10.00 -18.43
C ALA A 93 24.84 9.64 -16.93
N SER A 94 23.66 9.31 -16.41
CA SER A 94 23.50 8.53 -15.18
C SER A 94 23.34 7.05 -15.53
N LYS A 95 24.32 6.24 -15.14
CA LYS A 95 24.42 4.79 -15.41
C LYS A 95 23.16 4.04 -14.95
N LYS A 96 22.26 3.74 -15.88
CA LYS A 96 21.11 2.84 -15.64
C LYS A 96 21.56 1.38 -15.82
N ARG A 97 21.59 0.63 -14.72
CA ARG A 97 21.78 -0.83 -14.72
C ARG A 97 20.65 -1.49 -15.54
N LYS A 98 21.06 -2.25 -16.55
CA LYS A 98 20.23 -3.03 -17.48
C LYS A 98 19.36 -4.04 -16.71
N ARG A 99 18.04 -3.84 -16.63
CA ARG A 99 17.08 -4.91 -16.29
C ARG A 99 16.70 -5.63 -17.58
N MET A 100 17.00 -6.91 -17.64
CA MET A 100 16.62 -7.79 -18.76
C MET A 100 15.10 -8.01 -18.73
N ALA A 101 14.43 -7.72 -19.85
CA ALA A 101 13.01 -7.97 -20.04
C ALA A 101 12.77 -9.47 -20.29
N LEU A 102 12.05 -10.12 -19.37
CA LEU A 102 11.45 -11.44 -19.59
C LEU A 102 10.19 -11.23 -20.44
N LYS A 103 10.23 -11.80 -21.65
CA LYS A 103 9.11 -11.86 -22.59
C LYS A 103 8.02 -12.76 -22.00
N PHE A 104 6.86 -12.20 -21.68
CA PHE A 104 5.65 -12.98 -21.41
C PHE A 104 4.80 -13.00 -22.69
N SER A 105 4.75 -14.16 -23.33
CA SER A 105 3.85 -14.46 -24.44
C SER A 105 2.46 -14.82 -23.89
N VAL A 106 1.45 -14.09 -24.34
CA VAL A 106 0.01 -14.39 -24.13
C VAL A 106 -0.41 -15.42 -25.19
N PRO A 107 -1.03 -16.56 -24.83
CA PRO A 107 -1.68 -17.43 -25.80
C PRO A 107 -3.18 -17.15 -25.86
N THR A 108 -3.60 -16.67 -27.03
CA THR A 108 -4.99 -16.62 -27.51
C THR A 108 -5.54 -18.05 -27.67
N LYS A 109 -6.73 -18.35 -27.14
CA LYS A 109 -7.43 -19.62 -27.38
C LYS A 109 -8.65 -19.40 -28.26
N THR A 110 -8.65 -20.08 -29.40
CA THR A 110 -9.79 -20.26 -30.31
C THR A 110 -10.55 -21.51 -29.90
N SER A 111 -11.87 -21.44 -29.97
CA SER A 111 -12.84 -22.48 -29.63
C SER A 111 -12.93 -23.56 -30.72
N ALA A 112 -12.89 -24.85 -30.35
CA ALA A 112 -13.65 -25.91 -31.00
C ALA A 112 -13.70 -27.19 -30.14
N ASP A 113 -14.94 -27.66 -30.00
CA ASP A 113 -15.56 -28.82 -29.36
C ASP A 113 -14.90 -30.20 -29.58
N HIS A 114 -14.95 -31.07 -28.54
CA HIS A 114 -15.54 -32.45 -28.50
C HIS A 114 -15.02 -33.25 -27.30
N GLY A 115 -15.93 -33.98 -26.65
CA GLY A 115 -15.84 -34.47 -25.27
C GLY A 115 -14.96 -35.70 -24.98
N GLY A 116 -14.76 -35.95 -23.68
CA GLY A 116 -14.13 -37.19 -23.19
C GLY A 116 -13.54 -37.10 -21.78
N SER A 117 -14.32 -37.49 -20.78
CA SER A 117 -13.97 -38.07 -19.47
C SER A 117 -13.03 -37.31 -18.50
N CYS A 118 -13.58 -37.08 -17.30
CA CYS A 118 -12.99 -36.45 -16.13
C CYS A 118 -11.88 -37.30 -15.50
N MET A 119 -10.64 -36.80 -15.57
CA MET A 119 -9.52 -37.22 -14.71
C MET A 119 -8.95 -35.95 -14.07
N GLN A 120 -9.24 -35.76 -12.78
CA GLN A 120 -8.74 -34.63 -11.99
C GLN A 120 -7.21 -34.73 -11.86
N GLN A 121 -6.50 -33.95 -12.68
CA GLN A 121 -5.07 -33.74 -12.52
C GLN A 121 -4.86 -32.86 -11.28
N LYS A 122 -4.26 -33.44 -10.22
CA LYS A 122 -3.83 -32.69 -9.03
C LYS A 122 -2.71 -31.72 -9.43
N GLU A 123 -2.94 -30.43 -9.26
CA GLU A 123 -1.91 -29.41 -9.44
C GLU A 123 -0.72 -29.65 -8.47
N PRO A 124 0.53 -29.43 -8.91
CA PRO A 124 1.70 -29.60 -8.06
C PRO A 124 1.68 -28.56 -6.92
N GLN A 125 1.37 -29.02 -5.71
CA GLN A 125 1.37 -28.14 -4.54
C GLN A 125 2.79 -27.63 -4.25
N LYS A 126 2.94 -26.30 -4.22
CA LYS A 126 4.20 -25.63 -3.87
C LYS A 126 4.58 -25.99 -2.43
N LYS A 127 5.85 -26.32 -2.19
CA LYS A 127 6.39 -26.60 -0.85
C LYS A 127 6.06 -25.46 0.10
N SER A 128 5.50 -25.75 1.27
CA SER A 128 5.20 -24.72 2.27
C SER A 128 5.81 -25.05 3.63
N ASN A 129 6.11 -24.02 4.42
CA ASN A 129 6.65 -24.18 5.77
C ASN A 129 5.55 -24.59 6.75
N ALA A 130 5.90 -25.42 7.74
CA ALA A 130 5.00 -25.82 8.84
C ALA A 130 4.70 -24.66 9.78
N THR A 131 3.42 -24.53 10.18
CA THR A 131 2.99 -23.62 11.25
C THR A 131 3.51 -24.09 12.61
N LEU A 132 3.54 -23.20 13.61
CA LEU A 132 3.96 -23.54 14.96
C LEU A 132 3.04 -24.63 15.57
N GLU A 133 1.74 -24.53 15.32
CA GLU A 133 0.75 -25.54 15.71
C GLU A 133 1.04 -26.92 15.11
N GLN A 134 1.28 -26.99 13.79
CA GLN A 134 1.63 -28.24 13.10
C GLN A 134 2.92 -28.84 13.65
N ARG A 135 3.92 -28.02 13.98
CA ARG A 135 5.18 -28.52 14.58
C ARG A 135 4.93 -29.18 15.93
N ILE A 136 4.10 -28.58 16.76
CA ILE A 136 3.82 -29.10 18.11
C ILE A 136 2.95 -30.34 18.06
N GLU A 137 1.97 -30.40 17.15
CA GLU A 137 1.20 -31.61 16.88
C GLU A 137 2.13 -32.79 16.51
N ILE A 138 3.05 -32.55 15.57
CA ILE A 138 4.02 -33.55 15.11
C ILE A 138 4.95 -33.99 16.26
N LEU A 139 5.40 -33.06 17.09
CA LEU A 139 6.24 -33.36 18.26
C LEU A 139 5.49 -34.11 19.36
N ASN A 140 4.23 -33.78 19.61
CA ASN A 140 3.39 -34.49 20.57
C ASN A 140 3.16 -35.94 20.12
N TRP A 141 2.88 -36.14 18.84
CA TRP A 141 2.74 -37.48 18.27
C TRP A 141 4.05 -38.28 18.34
N TYR A 142 5.21 -37.63 18.11
CA TYR A 142 6.52 -38.27 18.24
C TYR A 142 6.76 -38.84 19.65
N HIS A 143 6.42 -38.08 20.69
CA HIS A 143 6.56 -38.54 22.08
C HIS A 143 5.53 -39.62 22.44
N ALA A 144 4.30 -39.54 21.91
CA ALA A 144 3.26 -40.54 22.14
C ALA A 144 3.52 -41.89 21.45
N ASN A 145 4.21 -41.90 20.30
CA ASN A 145 4.43 -43.10 19.47
C ASN A 145 5.87 -43.66 19.58
N GLY A 146 6.50 -43.52 20.76
CA GLY A 146 7.75 -44.19 21.05
C GLY A 146 9.00 -43.59 20.37
N LYS A 147 8.96 -42.33 19.94
CA LYS A 147 10.13 -41.56 19.49
C LYS A 147 10.76 -42.05 18.17
N HIS A 148 9.96 -42.59 17.25
CA HIS A 148 10.41 -43.01 15.93
C HIS A 148 10.30 -41.89 14.87
N GLN A 149 11.43 -41.23 14.59
CA GLN A 149 11.46 -40.07 13.68
C GLN A 149 11.04 -40.42 12.24
N SER A 150 11.54 -41.53 11.70
CA SER A 150 11.21 -41.97 10.33
C SER A 150 9.73 -42.35 10.17
N GLN A 151 9.13 -42.94 11.20
CA GLN A 151 7.71 -43.30 11.21
C GLN A 151 6.83 -42.06 11.33
N THR A 152 7.22 -41.11 12.19
CA THR A 152 6.56 -39.81 12.33
C THR A 152 6.56 -39.06 11.00
N ALA A 153 7.71 -38.98 10.32
CA ALA A 153 7.80 -38.35 9.00
C ALA A 153 6.85 -39.01 7.98
N LYS A 154 6.85 -40.34 7.88
CA LYS A 154 5.97 -41.08 6.96
C LYS A 154 4.48 -40.91 7.28
N HIS A 155 4.12 -40.80 8.55
CA HIS A 155 2.75 -40.59 8.97
C HIS A 155 2.26 -39.20 8.56
N PHE A 156 3.00 -38.15 8.90
CA PHE A 156 2.61 -36.77 8.63
C PHE A 156 2.85 -36.32 7.18
N ASP A 157 3.69 -37.01 6.39
CA ASP A 157 3.79 -36.75 4.95
C ASP A 157 2.48 -37.14 4.21
N LYS A 158 1.70 -38.07 4.77
CA LYS A 158 0.36 -38.41 4.25
C LYS A 158 -0.70 -37.39 4.65
N ILE A 159 -0.61 -36.86 5.87
CA ILE A 159 -1.57 -35.88 6.42
C ILE A 159 -1.30 -34.49 5.83
N TYR A 160 -0.03 -34.12 5.71
CA TYR A 160 0.45 -32.82 5.23
C TYR A 160 1.42 -32.99 4.05
N PRO A 161 0.92 -33.40 2.86
CA PRO A 161 1.76 -33.67 1.69
C PRO A 161 2.52 -32.44 1.16
N PHE A 162 2.06 -31.23 1.50
CA PHE A 162 2.71 -29.96 1.14
C PHE A 162 3.94 -29.61 1.99
N LEU A 163 4.14 -30.29 3.14
CA LEU A 163 5.29 -30.05 4.03
C LEU A 163 6.54 -30.82 3.60
N HIS A 164 6.37 -31.94 2.87
CA HIS A 164 7.45 -32.85 2.48
C HIS A 164 8.37 -33.22 3.65
N LEU A 165 7.78 -33.78 4.72
CA LEU A 165 8.49 -34.04 5.96
C LEU A 165 9.46 -35.20 5.79
N LYS A 166 10.74 -34.93 6.03
CA LYS A 166 11.80 -35.95 6.07
C LYS A 166 12.33 -36.11 7.48
N GLN A 167 12.88 -37.28 7.79
CA GLN A 167 13.48 -37.59 9.10
C GLN A 167 14.47 -36.53 9.61
N PRO A 168 15.37 -35.94 8.79
CA PRO A 168 16.28 -34.89 9.25
C PRO A 168 15.56 -33.63 9.73
N LYS A 169 14.38 -33.33 9.17
CA LYS A 169 13.59 -32.16 9.56
C LYS A 169 13.05 -32.32 10.97
N ILE A 170 12.58 -33.52 11.31
CA ILE A 170 12.12 -33.86 12.66
C ILE A 170 13.29 -33.85 13.65
N SER A 171 14.47 -34.28 13.24
CA SER A 171 15.69 -34.20 14.07
C SER A 171 16.09 -32.75 14.36
N GLU A 172 16.12 -31.88 13.33
CA GLU A 172 16.31 -30.43 13.49
C GLU A 172 15.27 -29.85 14.46
N TRP A 173 14.05 -30.38 14.39
CA TRP A 173 12.94 -29.94 15.20
C TRP A 173 13.06 -30.28 16.69
N LEU A 174 13.53 -31.47 16.99
CA LEU A 174 13.76 -31.91 18.37
C LEU A 174 14.85 -31.08 19.07
N LYS A 175 15.86 -30.56 18.34
CA LYS A 175 16.92 -29.73 18.93
C LYS A 175 16.39 -28.42 19.53
N HIS A 176 15.30 -27.89 18.97
CA HIS A 176 14.71 -26.62 19.38
C HIS A 176 13.31 -26.81 20.00
N GLU A 177 12.98 -28.02 20.44
CA GLU A 177 11.66 -28.36 20.96
C GLU A 177 11.23 -27.46 22.13
N ASN A 178 12.12 -27.24 23.10
CA ASN A 178 11.81 -26.41 24.27
C ASN A 178 11.49 -24.96 23.89
N LEU A 179 12.19 -24.42 22.88
CA LEU A 179 11.95 -23.06 22.40
C LEU A 179 10.56 -22.93 21.78
N TRP A 180 10.12 -23.92 21.00
CA TRP A 180 8.80 -23.88 20.35
C TRP A 180 7.66 -24.13 21.31
N ARG A 181 7.87 -24.98 22.33
CA ARG A 181 6.89 -25.16 23.41
C ARG A 181 6.71 -23.88 24.22
N ALA A 182 7.80 -23.21 24.57
CA ALA A 182 7.76 -21.91 25.26
C ALA A 182 7.05 -20.84 24.40
N GLU A 183 7.37 -20.78 23.11
CA GLU A 183 6.76 -19.84 22.17
C GLU A 183 5.25 -20.08 22.00
N TYR A 184 4.82 -21.36 21.97
CA TYR A 184 3.40 -21.70 21.86
C TYR A 184 2.61 -21.40 23.13
N GLN A 185 3.21 -21.55 24.31
CA GLN A 185 2.57 -21.12 25.56
C GLN A 185 2.50 -19.59 25.70
N GLY A 186 3.46 -18.85 25.16
CA GLY A 186 3.50 -17.39 25.24
C GLY A 186 2.62 -16.64 24.23
N ASN A 187 2.21 -17.29 23.14
CA ASN A 187 1.48 -16.67 22.04
C ASN A 187 -0.01 -17.05 22.01
N ALA A 188 -0.91 -16.08 21.80
CA ALA A 188 -2.35 -16.31 21.65
C ALA A 188 -2.72 -16.75 20.22
N GLY A 189 -3.78 -17.57 20.08
CA GLY A 189 -4.20 -18.36 18.91
C GLY A 189 -3.83 -17.91 17.47
N VAL A 190 -3.87 -16.61 17.16
CA VAL A 190 -3.48 -16.08 15.84
C VAL A 190 -1.99 -16.31 15.54
N ALA A 191 -1.15 -16.26 16.56
CA ALA A 191 0.29 -16.45 16.44
C ALA A 191 0.69 -17.93 16.24
N HIS A 192 -0.14 -18.90 16.64
CA HIS A 192 0.09 -20.33 16.40
C HIS A 192 0.01 -20.73 14.92
N SER A 193 -0.75 -19.98 14.14
CA SER A 193 -0.85 -20.12 12.68
C SER A 193 0.35 -19.54 11.93
N LEU A 194 1.26 -18.83 12.60
CA LEU A 194 2.42 -18.23 11.95
C LEU A 194 3.50 -19.28 11.66
N LYS A 195 4.08 -19.19 10.46
CA LYS A 195 5.10 -20.13 9.96
C LYS A 195 6.54 -19.76 10.39
N ARG A 196 6.74 -18.56 10.94
CA ARG A 196 8.05 -18.03 11.36
C ARG A 196 7.87 -16.89 12.37
N VAL A 197 8.63 -16.94 13.47
CA VAL A 197 8.87 -15.79 14.36
C VAL A 197 9.62 -14.73 13.60
N ARG A 198 9.02 -13.56 13.41
CA ARG A 198 9.69 -12.44 12.75
C ARG A 198 10.34 -11.60 13.82
N GLN A 199 11.62 -11.81 14.05
CA GLN A 199 12.44 -10.84 14.77
C GLN A 199 12.63 -9.63 13.85
N THR A 200 12.14 -8.46 14.27
CA THR A 200 12.51 -7.18 13.65
C THR A 200 13.95 -6.87 14.02
N GLN A 201 14.66 -6.09 13.20
CA GLN A 201 16.07 -5.76 13.50
C GLN A 201 16.24 -4.97 14.80
N HIS A 202 15.17 -4.31 15.25
CA HIS A 202 15.12 -3.58 16.51
C HIS A 202 13.86 -4.00 17.29
N PRO A 203 13.91 -5.11 18.06
CA PRO A 203 12.74 -5.61 18.79
C PRO A 203 12.27 -4.60 19.84
N GLU A 204 13.19 -3.98 20.58
CA GLU A 204 12.88 -2.99 21.63
C GLU A 204 12.09 -1.79 21.08
N VAL A 205 12.57 -1.19 19.97
CA VAL A 205 11.90 -0.06 19.31
C VAL A 205 10.53 -0.47 18.75
N THR A 206 10.42 -1.71 18.27
CA THR A 206 9.15 -2.25 17.75
C THR A 206 8.13 -2.41 18.87
N GLU A 207 8.52 -2.97 20.02
CA GLU A 207 7.66 -3.13 21.19
C GLU A 207 7.16 -1.79 21.74
N MET A 208 8.05 -0.79 21.83
CA MET A 208 7.67 0.57 22.21
C MET A 208 6.62 1.16 21.25
N LEU A 209 6.80 0.93 19.94
CA LEU A 209 5.86 1.40 18.94
C LEU A 209 4.51 0.68 19.04
N ASP A 210 4.50 -0.63 19.23
CA ASP A 210 3.27 -1.44 19.33
C ASP A 210 2.46 -1.07 20.58
N LEU A 211 3.12 -0.82 21.72
CA LEU A 211 2.45 -0.31 22.92
C LEU A 211 1.83 1.07 22.68
N TRP A 212 2.56 1.96 22.00
CA TRP A 212 2.07 3.30 21.70
C TRP A 212 0.88 3.27 20.72
N VAL A 213 0.95 2.46 19.66
CA VAL A 213 -0.14 2.27 18.70
C VAL A 213 -1.36 1.67 19.40
N SER A 214 -1.17 0.68 20.27
CA SER A 214 -2.25 0.07 21.05
C SER A 214 -2.97 1.10 21.93
N LYS A 215 -2.20 1.98 22.60
CA LYS A 215 -2.76 3.10 23.38
C LYS A 215 -3.50 4.10 22.50
N ALA A 216 -2.91 4.51 21.38
CA ALA A 216 -3.54 5.46 20.45
C ALA A 216 -4.84 4.91 19.84
N MET A 217 -4.90 3.60 19.57
CA MET A 217 -6.11 2.92 19.13
C MET A 217 -7.20 2.90 20.22
N ALA A 218 -6.83 2.67 21.48
CA ALA A 218 -7.75 2.75 22.62
C ALA A 218 -8.32 4.18 22.78
N ASP A 219 -7.47 5.19 22.59
CA ASP A 219 -7.83 6.61 22.62
C ASP A 219 -8.57 7.07 21.34
N LYS A 220 -8.81 6.17 20.38
CA LYS A 220 -9.45 6.42 19.07
C LYS A 220 -8.78 7.53 18.26
N LEU A 221 -7.47 7.70 18.43
CA LEU A 221 -6.67 8.66 17.69
C LEU A 221 -6.49 8.21 16.24
N LEU A 222 -6.46 9.19 15.34
CA LEU A 222 -6.16 8.94 13.93
C LEU A 222 -4.65 8.86 13.75
N LEU A 223 -4.18 7.68 13.36
CA LEU A 223 -2.77 7.43 13.09
C LEU A 223 -2.50 7.51 11.59
N THR A 224 -1.86 8.60 11.16
CA THR A 224 -1.32 8.69 9.80
C THR A 224 -0.03 7.89 9.69
N GLY A 225 0.25 7.36 8.50
CA GLY A 225 1.47 6.62 8.21
C GLY A 225 2.75 7.38 8.59
N GLU A 226 2.77 8.69 8.35
CA GLU A 226 3.90 9.56 8.69
C GLU A 226 4.10 9.72 10.19
N VAL A 227 3.01 9.79 10.97
CA VAL A 227 3.08 9.85 12.43
C VAL A 227 3.71 8.57 12.98
N ILE A 228 3.37 7.42 12.41
CA ILE A 228 3.97 6.13 12.80
C ILE A 228 5.48 6.14 12.51
N ARG A 229 5.91 6.66 11.35
CA ARG A 229 7.34 6.78 11.00
C ARG A 229 8.09 7.71 11.94
N GLN A 230 7.55 8.90 12.18
CA GLN A 230 8.15 9.87 13.10
C GLN A 230 8.26 9.30 14.51
N LYS A 231 7.23 8.58 14.97
CA LYS A 231 7.25 7.96 16.29
C LYS A 231 8.27 6.83 16.39
N TRP A 232 8.42 6.03 15.34
CA TRP A 232 9.49 5.02 15.27
C TRP A 232 10.87 5.66 15.38
N LYS A 233 11.14 6.76 14.66
CA LYS A 233 12.42 7.50 14.75
C LYS A 233 12.67 7.99 16.18
N ALA A 234 11.68 8.61 16.81
CA ALA A 234 11.81 9.08 18.19
C ALA A 234 12.09 7.95 19.18
N PHE A 235 11.51 6.75 18.97
CA PHE A 235 11.83 5.58 19.78
C PHE A 235 13.23 5.01 19.48
N ALA A 236 13.68 5.07 18.23
CA ALA A 236 15.05 4.71 17.87
C ALA A 236 16.07 5.67 18.50
N ASP A 237 15.78 6.97 18.55
CA ASP A 237 16.59 7.96 19.27
C ASP A 237 16.67 7.64 20.76
N LEU A 238 15.53 7.33 21.40
CA LEU A 238 15.46 6.97 22.82
C LEU A 238 16.20 5.66 23.15
N ALA A 239 16.17 4.69 22.24
CA ALA A 239 16.90 3.42 22.37
C ALA A 239 18.39 3.55 22.01
N GLY A 240 18.85 4.72 21.58
CA GLY A 240 20.26 4.96 21.23
C GLY A 240 20.70 4.25 19.94
N VAL A 241 19.78 3.96 19.02
CA VAL A 241 20.10 3.29 17.75
C VAL A 241 20.78 4.28 16.79
N PRO A 242 22.05 4.05 16.39
CA PRO A 242 22.78 4.93 15.49
C PRO A 242 22.10 4.99 14.11
N GLU A 243 22.21 6.13 13.44
CA GLU A 243 21.49 6.42 12.18
C GLU A 243 21.77 5.37 11.09
N ASP A 244 22.99 4.84 11.05
CA ASP A 244 23.44 3.84 10.09
C ASP A 244 22.83 2.45 10.30
N GLU A 245 22.35 2.15 11.51
CA GLU A 245 21.69 0.89 11.86
C GLU A 245 20.16 0.99 11.83
N ARG A 246 19.60 2.17 11.52
CA ARG A 246 18.15 2.36 11.50
C ARG A 246 17.51 1.59 10.36
N LEU A 247 16.29 1.09 10.64
CA LEU A 247 15.46 0.51 9.61
C LEU A 247 15.16 1.56 8.53
N SER A 248 15.30 1.16 7.26
CA SER A 248 14.74 1.93 6.16
C SER A 248 13.21 1.91 6.27
N LEU A 249 12.65 3.03 6.74
CA LEU A 249 11.20 3.26 6.94
C LEU A 249 10.42 3.38 5.62
N SER A 250 10.74 2.52 4.66
CA SER A 250 10.12 2.42 3.35
C SER A 250 8.60 2.20 3.43
N GLU A 251 7.89 2.47 2.34
CA GLU A 251 6.46 2.15 2.28
C GLU A 251 6.17 0.66 2.46
N GLY A 252 7.08 -0.20 2.03
CA GLY A 252 6.97 -1.64 2.25
C GLY A 252 6.99 -2.02 3.73
N TRP A 253 7.82 -1.34 4.54
CA TRP A 253 7.84 -1.54 5.99
C TRP A 253 6.53 -1.06 6.62
N LEU A 254 6.10 0.16 6.29
CA LEU A 254 4.90 0.74 6.86
C LEU A 254 3.63 -0.05 6.50
N SER A 255 3.51 -0.49 5.25
CA SER A 255 2.41 -1.34 4.80
C SER A 255 2.36 -2.66 5.58
N ARG A 256 3.51 -3.32 5.76
CA ARG A 256 3.60 -4.55 6.57
C ARG A 256 3.27 -4.30 8.04
N TYR A 257 3.74 -3.18 8.60
CA TYR A 257 3.49 -2.80 9.99
C TYR A 257 2.00 -2.55 10.24
N LYS A 258 1.31 -1.84 9.34
CA LYS A 258 -0.15 -1.62 9.41
C LYS A 258 -0.93 -2.93 9.40
N VAL A 259 -0.58 -3.85 8.49
CA VAL A 259 -1.22 -5.17 8.41
C VAL A 259 -1.00 -5.98 9.69
N TRP A 260 0.21 -5.92 10.26
CA TRP A 260 0.53 -6.64 11.48
C TRP A 260 -0.28 -6.13 12.68
N ASN A 261 -0.38 -4.81 12.85
CA ASN A 261 -1.12 -4.19 13.93
C ASN A 261 -2.63 -4.04 13.67
N GLY A 262 -3.15 -4.63 12.59
CA GLY A 262 -4.56 -4.58 12.24
C GLY A 262 -5.08 -3.16 11.96
N LEU A 263 -4.20 -2.23 11.60
CA LEU A 263 -4.56 -0.84 11.31
C LEU A 263 -5.33 -0.77 10.00
N LYS A 264 -6.59 -0.36 10.06
CA LYS A 264 -7.45 -0.18 8.89
C LYS A 264 -7.48 1.28 8.48
N GLN A 265 -7.38 1.52 7.17
CA GLN A 265 -7.58 2.86 6.61
C GLN A 265 -9.06 3.22 6.71
N MET A 266 -9.36 4.37 7.29
CA MET A 266 -10.71 4.93 7.35
C MET A 266 -10.73 6.23 6.55
N LYS A 267 -11.55 6.30 5.50
CA LYS A 267 -11.82 7.54 4.77
C LYS A 267 -12.97 8.25 5.49
N ARG A 268 -12.75 9.47 5.98
CA ARG A 268 -13.82 10.30 6.56
C ARG A 268 -14.38 11.22 5.48
N HIS A 269 -15.70 11.26 5.34
CA HIS A 269 -16.39 12.26 4.54
C HIS A 269 -16.58 13.53 5.38
N GLY A 270 -16.27 14.69 4.80
CA GLY A 270 -15.93 15.93 5.51
C GLY A 270 -17.06 16.61 6.26
N GLU A 271 -18.32 16.33 5.94
CA GLU A 271 -19.43 17.13 6.49
C GLU A 271 -19.93 16.63 7.85
N ALA A 272 -19.81 15.34 8.12
CA ALA A 272 -20.31 14.73 9.36
C ALA A 272 -19.51 15.08 10.62
N ALA A 273 -18.29 15.61 10.47
CA ALA A 273 -17.39 15.92 11.57
C ALA A 273 -17.57 17.34 12.15
N SER A 274 -18.33 18.21 11.49
CA SER A 274 -18.53 19.61 11.91
C SER A 274 -19.52 19.76 13.07
N VAL A 275 -20.35 18.74 13.32
CA VAL A 275 -21.43 18.79 14.32
C VAL A 275 -21.06 18.00 15.57
N ALA A 276 -21.16 18.64 16.74
CA ALA A 276 -20.90 17.99 18.03
C ALA A 276 -21.83 16.78 18.27
N SER A 277 -21.29 15.67 18.79
CA SER A 277 -22.06 14.44 19.06
C SER A 277 -23.33 14.71 19.89
N ALA A 278 -23.24 15.59 20.89
CA ALA A 278 -24.36 15.96 21.74
C ALA A 278 -25.52 16.61 20.97
N THR A 279 -25.22 17.35 19.90
CA THR A 279 -26.25 17.94 19.02
C THR A 279 -26.89 16.87 18.14
N VAL A 280 -26.09 15.94 17.60
CA VAL A 280 -26.59 14.81 16.81
C VAL A 280 -27.53 13.94 17.64
N ASP A 281 -27.18 13.65 18.90
CA ASP A 281 -27.99 12.82 19.79
C ASP A 281 -29.33 13.49 20.13
N LYS A 282 -29.32 14.81 20.36
CA LYS A 282 -30.56 15.61 20.57
C LYS A 282 -31.47 15.58 19.34
N GLU A 283 -30.89 15.77 18.15
CA GLU A 283 -31.65 15.76 16.89
C GLU A 283 -32.20 14.37 16.57
N ARG A 284 -31.43 13.30 16.81
CA ARG A 284 -31.92 11.92 16.69
C ARG A 284 -33.13 11.67 17.60
N LEU A 285 -33.07 12.10 18.85
CA LEU A 285 -34.20 12.00 19.78
C LEU A 285 -35.41 12.84 19.35
N ARG A 286 -35.18 14.01 18.75
CA ARG A 286 -36.25 14.86 18.18
C ARG A 286 -36.95 14.15 17.02
N ILE A 287 -36.20 13.63 16.06
CA ILE A 287 -36.74 12.94 14.88
C ILE A 287 -37.46 11.65 15.29
N GLN A 288 -36.88 10.83 16.19
CA GLN A 288 -37.55 9.63 16.69
C GLN A 288 -38.89 9.92 17.38
N ARG A 289 -38.97 11.00 18.16
CA ARG A 289 -40.24 11.44 18.76
C ARG A 289 -41.25 11.83 17.69
N LEU A 290 -40.82 12.57 16.67
CA LEU A 290 -41.69 13.02 15.58
C LEU A 290 -42.24 11.84 14.74
N ILE A 291 -41.39 10.84 14.47
CA ILE A 291 -41.79 9.59 13.78
C ILE A 291 -42.85 8.85 14.60
N LYS A 292 -42.61 8.68 15.90
CA LYS A 292 -43.55 8.01 16.81
C LYS A 292 -44.87 8.78 16.94
N SER A 293 -44.81 10.11 17.09
CA SER A 293 -46.01 10.93 17.30
C SER A 293 -46.90 11.02 16.07
N ARG A 294 -46.31 10.95 14.86
CA ARG A 294 -47.05 11.03 13.59
C ARG A 294 -47.37 9.67 12.98
N GLY A 295 -46.86 8.58 13.57
CA GLY A 295 -47.15 7.21 13.14
C GLY A 295 -46.58 6.84 11.77
N TYR A 296 -45.50 7.50 11.32
CA TYR A 296 -44.87 7.20 10.04
C TYR A 296 -44.37 5.75 10.03
N LYS A 297 -44.70 5.00 8.99
CA LYS A 297 -44.15 3.66 8.79
C LYS A 297 -42.75 3.78 8.20
N PRO A 298 -41.87 2.77 8.38
CA PRO A 298 -40.53 2.79 7.79
C PRO A 298 -40.51 3.00 6.27
N CYS A 299 -41.56 2.57 5.55
CA CYS A 299 -41.71 2.79 4.11
C CYS A 299 -41.95 4.25 3.70
N ASP A 300 -42.32 5.12 4.65
CA ASP A 300 -42.60 6.54 4.43
C ASP A 300 -41.39 7.42 4.81
N ILE A 301 -40.28 6.82 5.23
CA ILE A 301 -39.07 7.50 5.67
C ILE A 301 -38.01 7.39 4.56
N PHE A 302 -37.80 8.49 3.85
CA PHE A 302 -36.80 8.57 2.80
C PHE A 302 -35.52 9.22 3.32
N ASN A 303 -34.37 8.66 2.96
CA ASN A 303 -33.08 9.28 3.17
C ASN A 303 -32.76 10.16 1.95
N THR A 304 -32.71 11.47 2.12
CA THR A 304 -32.35 12.43 1.08
C THR A 304 -31.04 13.11 1.47
N ASP A 305 -30.04 13.02 0.59
CA ASP A 305 -28.75 13.69 0.70
C ASP A 305 -28.54 14.52 -0.57
N GLU A 306 -27.83 15.64 -0.46
CA GLU A 306 -27.47 16.48 -1.59
C GLU A 306 -26.39 15.79 -2.42
N SER A 307 -26.80 15.03 -3.42
CA SER A 307 -25.89 14.55 -4.46
C SER A 307 -25.63 15.68 -5.45
N ALA A 308 -24.45 16.31 -5.37
CA ALA A 308 -24.00 17.27 -6.38
C ALA A 308 -23.88 16.56 -7.75
N LEU A 309 -24.62 17.05 -8.75
CA LEU A 309 -24.50 16.63 -10.15
C LEU A 309 -23.25 17.30 -10.74
N PHE A 310 -22.24 16.51 -11.06
CA PHE A 310 -21.13 16.95 -11.90
C PHE A 310 -21.54 16.74 -13.37
N TYR A 311 -21.65 17.83 -14.12
CA TYR A 311 -21.70 17.76 -15.57
C TYR A 311 -20.25 17.66 -16.06
N ALA A 312 -19.93 16.55 -16.73
CA ALA A 312 -18.74 16.43 -17.58
C ALA A 312 -19.02 17.22 -18.86
#